data_AF-A0A9X1ZFL6-F1
#
_entry.id   AF-A0A9X1ZFL6-F1
#
_cell.length_a   1.000
_cell.length_b   1.000
_cell.length_c   1.000
_cell.angle_alpha   90.00
_cell.angle_beta   90.00
_cell.angle_gamma   90.00
#
_symmetry.space_group_name_H-M   'P 1'
#
loop_
_entity.id
_entity.type
_entity.pdbx_description
1 polymer ?
#
loop_
_entity_poly.entity_id
_entity_poly.type
_entity_poly.pdbx_seq_one_letter_code
_entity_poly.pdbx_strand_id
1 'polypeptide(L)'
;MTLIAATFAIYRLNKCTHSIYLYIQQHYPDEYQHCDALGRNAGGGRHNTSLFVMESFNSGKLANIDDPALQQMRQRLSRLKALLILSPTLIFLTVTIIAEPWTN
;
A
#
# COMPACT_ATOMS: atom_id res chain seq x y z
N MET A 1 -2.20 25.75 4.95
CA MET A 1 -2.73 24.78 5.93
C MET A 1 -3.15 23.45 5.28
N THR A 2 -3.86 23.45 4.16
CA THR A 2 -4.34 22.25 3.46
C THR A 2 -3.23 21.40 2.79
N LEU A 3 -2.21 22.02 2.19
CA LEU A 3 -1.13 21.31 1.47
C LEU A 3 -0.21 20.51 2.42
N ILE A 4 0.03 21.03 3.63
CA ILE A 4 0.85 20.38 4.68
C ILE A 4 0.09 19.17 5.26
N ALA A 5 -1.22 19.32 5.50
CA ALA A 5 -2.06 18.21 5.94
C ALA A 5 -2.11 17.10 4.88
N ALA A 6 -2.06 17.46 3.59
CA ALA A 6 -2.06 16.52 2.48
C ALA A 6 -0.78 15.71 2.36
N THR A 7 0.35 16.41 2.33
CA THR A 7 1.67 15.76 2.32
C THR A 7 1.85 14.88 3.55
N PHE A 8 1.36 15.29 4.72
CA PHE A 8 1.40 14.47 5.93
C PHE A 8 0.52 13.21 5.84
N ALA A 9 -0.69 13.32 5.28
CA ALA A 9 -1.58 12.19 5.07
C ALA A 9 -0.99 11.16 4.09
N ILE A 10 -0.42 11.65 2.98
CA ILE A 10 0.23 10.82 1.95
C ILE A 10 1.47 10.14 2.53
N TYR A 11 2.30 10.89 3.27
CA TYR A 11 3.45 10.33 3.98
C TYR A 11 3.05 9.23 4.96
N ARG A 12 1.99 9.45 5.76
CA ARG A 12 1.46 8.41 6.67
C ARG A 12 0.94 7.19 5.93
N LEU A 13 0.29 7.38 4.78
CA LEU A 13 -0.21 6.26 3.97
C LEU A 13 0.96 5.45 3.41
N ASN A 14 1.97 6.09 2.84
CA ASN A 14 3.19 5.42 2.35
C ASN A 14 3.91 4.67 3.48
N LYS A 15 4.05 5.28 4.66
CA LYS A 15 4.65 4.61 5.82
C LYS A 15 3.84 3.39 6.27
N CYS A 16 2.52 3.48 6.23
CA CYS A 16 1.63 2.37 6.56
C CYS A 16 1.77 1.22 5.56
N THR A 17 1.74 1.53 4.26
CA THR A 17 1.90 0.54 3.18
C THR A 17 3.28 -0.12 3.24
N HIS A 18 4.34 0.64 3.51
CA HIS A 18 5.68 0.08 3.66
C HIS A 18 5.79 -0.84 4.87
N SER A 19 5.15 -0.49 5.99
CA SER A 19 5.10 -1.36 7.18
C SER A 19 4.36 -2.67 6.90
N ILE A 20 3.26 -2.63 6.13
CA ILE A 20 2.51 -3.83 5.72
C ILE A 20 3.40 -4.71 4.83
N TYR A 21 4.08 -4.11 3.86
CA TYR A 21 5.00 -4.82 2.97
C TYR A 21 6.11 -5.54 3.74
N LEU A 22 6.79 -4.85 4.67
CA LEU A 22 7.83 -5.45 5.50
C LEU A 22 7.29 -6.57 6.39
N TYR A 23 6.11 -6.37 6.97
CA TYR A 23 5.46 -7.38 7.79
C TYR A 23 5.16 -8.66 7.00
N ILE A 24 4.61 -8.53 5.78
CA ILE A 24 4.35 -9.66 4.89
C ILE A 24 5.65 -10.35 4.48
N GLN A 25 6.69 -9.58 4.15
CA GLN A 25 7.99 -10.13 3.80
C GLN A 25 8.61 -10.96 4.94
N GLN A 26 8.40 -10.57 6.19
CA GLN A 26 8.95 -11.26 7.36
C GLN A 26 8.11 -12.45 7.83
N HIS A 27 6.77 -12.31 7.84
CA HIS A 27 5.86 -13.30 8.41
C HIS A 27 5.23 -14.24 7.38
N TYR A 28 5.20 -13.85 6.10
CA TYR A 28 4.61 -14.63 5.02
C TYR A 28 5.57 -14.72 3.82
N PRO A 29 6.77 -15.31 4.00
CA PRO A 29 7.81 -15.35 2.96
C PRO A 29 7.36 -16.09 1.70
N ASP A 30 6.53 -17.13 1.84
CA ASP A 30 6.01 -17.90 0.71
C ASP A 30 5.12 -17.05 -0.20
N GLU A 31 4.25 -16.23 0.40
CA GLU A 31 3.39 -15.32 -0.35
C GLU A 31 4.20 -14.20 -0.98
N TYR A 32 5.16 -13.66 -0.24
CA TYR A 32 6.08 -12.65 -0.76
C TYR A 32 6.86 -13.16 -1.98
N GLN A 33 7.39 -14.38 -1.93
CA GLN A 33 8.09 -14.99 -3.06
C GLN A 33 7.17 -15.23 -4.24
N HIS A 34 5.93 -15.64 -4.00
CA HIS A 34 4.92 -15.77 -5.05
C HIS A 34 4.66 -14.42 -5.75
N CYS A 35 4.46 -13.36 -4.97
CA CYS A 35 4.30 -12.00 -5.51
C CYS A 35 5.57 -11.49 -6.22
N ASP A 36 6.76 -11.85 -5.74
CA ASP A 36 8.03 -11.46 -6.38
C ASP A 36 8.22 -12.16 -7.72
N ALA A 37 7.86 -13.44 -7.82
CA ALA A 37 7.85 -14.17 -9.08
C ALA A 37 6.87 -13.55 -10.08
N LEU A 38 5.65 -13.20 -9.65
CA LEU A 38 4.68 -12.47 -10.47
C LEU A 38 5.22 -11.11 -10.92
N GLY A 39 5.85 -10.37 -10.01
CA GLY A 39 6.44 -9.06 -10.29
C GLY A 39 7.55 -9.12 -11.34
N ARG A 40 8.42 -10.13 -11.25
CA ARG A 40 9.47 -10.40 -12.23
C ARG A 40 8.90 -10.85 -13.58
N ASN A 41 7.92 -11.74 -13.58
CA ASN A 41 7.28 -12.23 -14.80
C ASN A 41 6.52 -11.12 -15.56
N ALA A 42 5.97 -10.15 -14.82
CA ALA A 42 5.34 -8.96 -15.39
C ALA A 42 6.36 -7.89 -15.85
N GLY A 43 7.67 -8.17 -15.79
CA GLY A 43 8.73 -7.28 -16.27
C GLY A 43 9.02 -6.04 -15.40
N GLY A 44 8.33 -5.87 -14.26
CA GLY A 44 8.42 -4.65 -13.44
C GLY A 44 9.15 -4.81 -12.10
N GLY A 45 9.81 -5.95 -11.87
CA GLY A 45 10.70 -6.17 -10.71
C GLY A 45 10.06 -5.78 -9.38
N ARG A 46 10.80 -5.06 -8.53
CA ARG A 46 10.42 -4.69 -7.16
C ARG A 46 9.13 -3.86 -7.07
N HIS A 47 8.84 -3.05 -8.09
CA HIS A 47 7.63 -2.23 -8.14
C HIS A 47 6.38 -3.12 -8.26
N ASN A 48 6.38 -4.02 -9.25
CA ASN A 48 5.28 -4.95 -9.44
C ASN A 48 5.13 -5.92 -8.27
N THR A 49 6.25 -6.36 -7.67
CA THR A 49 6.21 -7.18 -6.44
C THR A 49 5.40 -6.48 -5.34
N SER A 50 5.66 -5.19 -5.09
CA SER A 50 4.93 -4.44 -4.07
C SER A 50 3.44 -4.25 -4.38
N LEU A 51 3.09 -4.09 -5.66
CA LEU A 51 1.69 -4.03 -6.10
C LEU A 51 0.99 -5.37 -5.84
N PHE A 52 1.59 -6.49 -6.25
CA PHE A 52 1.02 -7.83 -6.04
C PHE A 52 0.93 -8.21 -4.56
N VAL A 53 1.91 -7.82 -3.74
CA VAL A 53 1.85 -8.01 -2.29
C VAL A 53 0.67 -7.23 -1.69
N MET A 54 0.48 -5.98 -2.11
CA MET A 54 -0.61 -5.14 -1.62
C MET A 54 -1.98 -5.60 -2.12
N GLU A 55 -2.04 -6.16 -3.33
CA GLU A 55 -3.22 -6.81 -3.88
C GLU A 55 -3.56 -8.08 -3.11
N SER A 56 -2.58 -8.95 -2.86
CA SER A 56 -2.78 -10.15 -2.03
C SER A 56 -3.26 -9.78 -0.62
N PHE A 57 -2.72 -8.71 -0.03
CA PHE A 57 -3.14 -8.16 1.26
C PHE A 57 -4.60 -7.66 1.30
N ASN A 58 -5.08 -7.05 0.22
CA ASN A 58 -6.43 -6.46 0.18
C ASN A 58 -7.50 -7.45 -0.26
N SER A 59 -7.22 -8.28 -1.27
CA SER A 59 -8.22 -9.13 -1.93
C SER A 59 -7.76 -10.55 -2.23
N GLY A 60 -6.48 -10.87 -2.04
CA GLY A 60 -5.94 -12.20 -2.32
C GLY A 60 -5.79 -13.09 -1.09
N LYS A 61 -4.74 -13.90 -1.06
CA LYS A 61 -4.59 -14.95 -0.04
C LYS A 61 -4.47 -14.38 1.37
N LEU A 62 -3.68 -13.31 1.53
CA LEU A 62 -3.52 -12.62 2.81
C LEU A 62 -4.84 -12.02 3.29
N ALA A 63 -5.76 -11.65 2.38
CA ALA A 63 -7.12 -11.17 2.71
C ALA A 63 -7.89 -12.14 3.62
N ASN A 64 -7.73 -13.44 3.38
CA ASN A 64 -8.47 -14.50 4.05
C ASN A 64 -7.75 -15.08 5.27
N ILE A 65 -6.54 -14.61 5.59
CA ILE A 65 -5.81 -15.06 6.77
C ILE A 65 -6.38 -14.35 8.00
N ASP A 66 -6.74 -15.14 9.01
CA ASP A 66 -7.19 -14.64 10.30
C ASP A 66 -5.98 -14.26 11.18
N ASP A 67 -5.29 -13.20 10.78
CA ASP A 67 -4.17 -12.62 11.51
C ASP A 67 -4.59 -11.28 12.13
N PRO A 68 -4.60 -11.16 13.48
CA PRO A 68 -5.03 -9.95 14.17
C PRO A 68 -4.16 -8.74 13.82
N ALA A 69 -2.86 -8.94 13.52
CA ALA A 69 -1.98 -7.85 13.11
C ALA A 69 -2.33 -7.34 11.70
N LEU A 70 -2.58 -8.24 10.74
CA LEU A 70 -3.01 -7.86 9.39
C LEU A 70 -4.37 -7.15 9.43
N GLN A 71 -5.31 -7.62 10.26
CA GLN A 71 -6.61 -6.97 10.45
C GLN A 71 -6.46 -5.55 11.01
N GLN A 72 -5.60 -5.37 12.02
CA GLN A 72 -5.33 -4.04 12.57
C GLN A 72 -4.70 -3.11 11.52
N MET A 73 -3.78 -3.62 10.70
CA MET A 73 -3.18 -2.86 9.59
C MET A 73 -4.22 -2.49 8.52
N ARG A 74 -5.15 -3.39 8.17
CA ARG A 74 -6.27 -3.09 7.25
C ARG A 74 -7.17 -1.99 7.78
N GLN A 75 -7.54 -2.05 9.05
CA GLN A 75 -8.36 -1.01 9.67
C GLN A 75 -7.65 0.35 9.65
N ARG A 76 -6.35 0.40 9.93
CA ARG A 76 -5.55 1.64 9.83
C ARG A 76 -5.51 2.17 8.41
N LEU A 77 -5.25 1.31 7.42
CA LEU A 77 -5.22 1.68 6.02
C LEU A 77 -6.59 2.21 5.54
N SER A 78 -7.68 1.53 5.92
CA SER A 78 -9.04 1.93 5.59
C SER A 78 -9.40 3.28 6.19
N ARG A 79 -9.06 3.53 7.46
CA ARG A 79 -9.25 4.84 8.10
C ARG A 79 -8.47 5.95 7.39
N LEU A 80 -7.21 5.69 7.00
CA LEU A 80 -6.40 6.65 6.25
C LEU A 80 -6.98 6.93 4.86
N LYS A 81 -7.46 5.90 4.15
CA LYS A 81 -8.17 6.06 2.86
C LYS A 81 -9.46 6.86 3.01
N ALA A 82 -10.27 6.57 4.03
CA ALA A 82 -11.51 7.31 4.30
C ALA A 82 -11.24 8.79 4.61
N LEU A 83 -10.19 9.07 5.38
CA LEU A 83 -9.74 10.45 5.66
C LEU A 83 -9.28 11.19 4.39
N LEU A 84 -8.65 10.49 3.44
CA LEU A 84 -8.28 11.06 2.14
C LEU A 84 -9.51 11.33 1.27
N ILE A 85 -10.45 10.39 1.19
CA ILE A 85 -11.67 10.52 0.36
C ILE A 85 -12.60 11.63 0.88
N LEU A 86 -12.71 11.78 2.20
CA LEU A 86 -13.54 12.82 2.81
C LEU A 86 -12.97 14.24 2.63
N SER A 87 -11.76 14.38 2.10
CA SER A 87 -11.14 15.68 1.83
C SER A 87 -10.90 15.88 0.32
N PRO A 88 -11.74 16.68 -0.36
CA PRO A 88 -11.64 16.93 -1.80
C PRO A 88 -10.27 17.45 -2.25
N THR A 89 -9.57 18.19 -1.38
CA THR A 89 -8.22 18.72 -1.62
C THR A 89 -7.13 17.64 -1.54
N LEU A 90 -7.35 16.55 -0.78
CA LEU A 90 -6.42 15.44 -0.67
C LEU A 90 -6.50 14.50 -1.87
N ILE A 91 -7.72 14.27 -2.38
CA ILE A 91 -7.95 13.45 -3.58
C ILE A 91 -7.17 14.02 -4.77
N PHE A 92 -7.29 15.33 -5.00
CA PHE A 92 -6.61 16.00 -6.11
C PHE A 92 -5.08 15.82 -6.03
N LEU A 93 -4.50 15.99 -4.83
CA LEU A 93 -3.08 15.78 -4.57
C LEU A 93 -2.63 14.31 -4.70
N THR A 94 -3.45 13.34 -4.30
CA THR A 94 -3.14 11.91 -4.51
C THR A 94 -3.17 11.52 -5.98
N VAL A 95 -4.09 12.07 -6.78
CA VAL A 95 -4.11 11.85 -8.23
C VAL A 95 -2.86 12.46 -8.86
N THR A 96 -2.43 13.66 -8.44
CA THR A 96 -1.21 14.28 -8.95
C THR A 96 0.05 13.48 -8.58
N ILE A 97 0.14 12.92 -7.37
CA ILE A 97 1.31 12.12 -6.94
C ILE A 97 1.33 10.71 -7.55
N ILE A 98 0.16 10.11 -7.84
CA ILE A 98 0.07 8.84 -8.58
C ILE A 98 0.33 9.07 -10.08
N ALA A 99 -0.01 10.26 -10.60
CA ALA A 99 0.21 10.64 -12.00
C ALA A 99 1.58 11.24 -12.29
N GLU A 100 2.30 11.76 -11.30
CA GLU A 100 3.71 12.14 -11.45
C GLU A 100 4.55 10.86 -11.36
N PRO A 101 5.13 10.39 -12.49
CA PRO A 101 6.13 9.33 -12.43
C PRO A 101 7.26 9.86 -11.57
N TRP A 102 7.74 9.06 -10.62
CA TRP A 102 8.94 9.37 -9.87
C TRP A 102 10.13 9.36 -10.83
N THR A 103 10.31 10.48 -11.54
CA THR A 103 11.53 10.84 -12.27
C THR A 103 12.55 11.31 -11.25
N ASN A 104 13.26 10.34 -10.66
CA ASN A 104 14.72 10.31 -10.45
C ASN A 104 15.08 9.15 -9.52
#